data_AF-A0AB36ZMD2-F1
#
_entry.id   AF-A0AB36ZMD2-F1
#
_cell.length_a   1.000
_cell.length_b   1.000
_cell.length_c   1.000
_cell.angle_alpha   90.00
_cell.angle_beta   90.00
_cell.angle_gamma   90.00
#
_symmetry.space_group_name_H-M   'P 1'
#
loop_
_entity.id
_entity.type
_entity.pdbx_description
1 polymer ?
#
loop_
_entity_poly.entity_id
_entity_poly.type
_entity_poly.pdbx_seq_one_letter_code
_entity_poly.pdbx_strand_id
1 'polypeptide(L)'
;MSRRATLFAILSGIVAAVVALAAAEVVAVFTGAGGSPLVAVGGFVIDIVPPGVKDTVIALFGTGDKLVLLVSIGLAIALLAVGAGVLEYRRPPFGVLLLAVVAGAGALAAVSREGASGIDAAPSVVGMVAGAAVLRSASVRLRGWQEERESDSPDRRSFLRLVGIAGVAAVAAGIGARFLTSASAAVTAVREAVSLPAPASAAAPVPAGAVLDDIDGISSYVTPNSSFYRIDTALSVPSVEPADWSLKITGMVEEEIEITWDELLALPLEEHLVTLSCVSNEVGGDLIGTALWLGYPIRELLARARPTAGADMVLSRSIDGFTASSPLDVLLDEDRASLLAVGMNGEPLPVEHGFPVRMVVPGLYGYVSATKWVVELKVTTFAEDLAYWSTRGWTERGPIKIESRIDVPRQGQPVEAGTVAVAGVAWAPHTGIAKVEVQIDGGAWQEARLAEQVTADTWIQWVLEWDATVGDHVVTVRATDADGTVQTTVERPPAPDGATGLHRRSVSVSEPAPAG
;
A
#
# COMPACT_ATOMS: atom_id res chain seq x y z
N MET A 1 21.93 43.70 0.44
CA MET A 1 22.29 42.70 -0.58
C MET A 1 21.84 43.19 -1.94
N SER A 2 22.69 43.09 -2.96
CA SER A 2 22.25 43.27 -4.35
C SER A 2 21.27 42.14 -4.73
N ARG A 3 20.34 42.39 -5.66
CA ARG A 3 19.45 41.34 -6.18
C ARG A 3 20.25 40.14 -6.70
N ARG A 4 21.41 40.39 -7.30
CA ARG A 4 22.34 39.36 -7.80
C ARG A 4 22.93 38.51 -6.67
N ALA A 5 23.42 39.12 -5.58
CA ALA A 5 23.93 38.37 -4.42
C ALA A 5 22.85 37.46 -3.81
N THR A 6 21.60 37.93 -3.76
CA THR A 6 20.48 37.10 -3.29
C THR A 6 20.25 35.89 -4.18
N LEU A 7 20.25 36.07 -5.50
CA LEU A 7 20.08 34.95 -6.44
C LEU A 7 21.18 33.89 -6.30
N PHE A 8 22.44 34.30 -6.16
CA PHE A 8 23.55 33.35 -5.98
C PHE A 8 23.57 32.69 -4.60
N ALA A 9 23.12 33.40 -3.55
CA ALA A 9 22.92 32.80 -2.23
C ALA A 9 21.83 31.72 -2.28
N ILE A 10 20.71 32.01 -2.95
CA ILE A 10 19.63 31.03 -3.21
C ILE A 10 20.17 29.82 -3.96
N LEU A 11 20.90 30.04 -5.05
CA LEU A 11 21.49 28.96 -5.84
C LEU A 11 22.44 28.10 -5.01
N SER A 12 23.25 28.71 -4.15
CA SER A 12 24.16 28.00 -3.24
C SER A 12 23.40 27.09 -2.27
N GLY A 13 22.26 27.57 -1.75
CA GLY A 13 21.37 26.79 -0.90
C GLY A 13 20.75 25.60 -1.63
N ILE A 14 20.22 25.82 -2.84
CA ILE A 14 19.64 24.75 -3.68
C ILE A 14 20.69 23.69 -4.01
N VAL A 15 21.88 24.09 -4.49
CA VAL A 15 22.95 23.14 -4.83
C VAL A 15 23.43 22.37 -3.60
N ALA A 16 23.56 23.03 -2.44
CA ALA A 16 23.91 22.35 -1.19
C ALA A 16 22.86 21.30 -0.78
N ALA A 17 21.57 21.59 -0.95
CA ALA A 17 20.50 20.64 -0.68
C ALA A 17 20.52 19.46 -1.67
N VAL A 18 20.74 19.71 -2.96
CA VAL A 18 20.90 18.65 -3.97
C VAL A 18 22.10 17.76 -3.67
N VAL A 19 23.24 18.35 -3.27
CA VAL A 19 24.42 17.59 -2.83
C VAL A 19 24.13 16.77 -1.58
N ALA A 20 23.43 17.35 -0.59
CA ALA A 20 23.07 16.64 0.63
C ALA A 20 22.19 15.41 0.32
N LEU A 21 21.16 15.59 -0.50
CA LEU A 21 20.28 14.50 -0.92
C LEU A 21 21.04 13.45 -1.73
N ALA A 22 21.83 13.84 -2.72
CA ALA A 22 22.59 12.90 -3.54
C ALA A 22 23.59 12.08 -2.71
N ALA A 23 24.31 12.72 -1.78
CA ALA A 23 25.23 12.02 -0.89
C ALA A 23 24.48 11.06 0.06
N ALA A 24 23.32 11.47 0.58
CA ALA A 24 22.49 10.61 1.41
C ALA A 24 21.96 9.39 0.62
N GLU A 25 21.43 9.60 -0.58
CA GLU A 25 20.92 8.52 -1.43
C GLU A 25 22.01 7.51 -1.80
N VAL A 26 23.24 7.96 -2.08
CA VAL A 26 24.38 7.05 -2.32
C VAL A 26 24.69 6.19 -1.09
N VAL A 27 24.63 6.76 0.12
CA VAL A 27 24.83 5.98 1.35
C VAL A 27 23.66 5.04 1.59
N ALA A 28 22.43 5.46 1.29
CA ALA A 28 21.23 4.64 1.43
C ALA A 28 21.26 3.38 0.54
N VAL A 29 22.00 3.38 -0.57
CA VAL A 29 22.26 2.15 -1.36
C VAL A 29 22.89 1.06 -0.51
N PHE A 30 23.74 1.41 0.45
CA PHE A 30 24.47 0.46 1.30
C PHE A 30 23.79 0.20 2.64
N THR A 31 22.98 1.12 3.14
CA THR A 31 22.27 0.97 4.43
C THR A 31 20.83 0.49 4.27
N GLY A 32 20.30 0.45 3.04
CA GLY A 32 18.93 0.05 2.73
C GLY A 32 17.98 1.22 2.49
N ALA A 33 16.88 0.94 1.78
CA ALA A 33 15.89 1.96 1.39
C ALA A 33 15.21 2.66 2.57
N GLY A 34 15.18 2.01 3.75
CA GLY A 34 14.65 2.57 4.99
C GLY A 34 15.39 3.84 5.47
N GLY A 35 16.69 3.93 5.17
CA GLY A 35 17.55 5.05 5.53
C GLY A 35 17.52 6.24 4.55
N SER A 36 16.83 6.12 3.40
CA SER A 36 16.66 7.27 2.50
C SER A 36 15.95 8.41 3.23
N PRO A 37 16.53 9.63 3.31
CA PRO A 37 15.91 10.73 4.03
C PRO A 37 14.54 11.12 3.49
N LEU A 38 14.32 11.00 2.18
CA LEU A 38 13.03 11.33 1.57
C LEU A 38 11.95 10.32 1.99
N VAL A 39 12.28 9.02 1.97
CA VAL A 39 11.37 7.94 2.36
C VAL A 39 11.10 8.00 3.87
N ALA A 40 12.13 8.18 4.69
CA ALA A 40 12.00 8.28 6.14
C ALA A 40 11.16 9.49 6.57
N VAL A 41 11.42 10.68 6.02
CA VAL A 41 10.64 11.88 6.31
C VAL A 41 9.20 11.74 5.80
N GLY A 42 9.01 11.19 4.59
CA GLY A 42 7.68 10.92 4.07
C GLY A 42 6.87 9.99 4.97
N GLY A 43 7.49 8.89 5.42
CA GLY A 43 6.86 7.90 6.30
C GLY A 43 6.46 8.52 7.65
N PHE A 44 7.39 9.26 8.26
CA PHE A 44 7.13 9.97 9.51
C PHE A 44 6.02 11.02 9.40
N VAL A 45 5.97 11.77 8.29
CA VAL A 45 4.87 12.71 8.02
C VAL A 45 3.56 11.95 7.91
N ILE A 46 3.52 10.82 7.17
CA ILE A 46 2.34 9.95 7.15
C ILE A 46 1.99 9.53 8.58
N ASP A 47 2.92 9.14 9.42
CA ASP A 47 2.62 8.65 10.76
C ASP A 47 2.03 9.70 11.71
N ILE A 48 2.44 10.96 11.59
CA ILE A 48 2.00 12.04 12.49
C ILE A 48 0.77 12.80 11.99
N VAL A 49 0.53 12.82 10.67
CA VAL A 49 -0.58 13.59 10.12
C VAL A 49 -1.91 13.03 10.65
N PRO A 50 -2.77 13.88 11.27
CA PRO A 50 -4.05 13.45 11.82
C PRO A 50 -4.95 12.78 10.77
N PRO A 51 -5.78 11.81 11.16
CA PRO A 51 -6.64 11.07 10.23
C PRO A 51 -7.46 11.97 9.30
N GLY A 52 -8.15 12.99 9.83
CA GLY A 52 -9.02 13.86 9.02
C GLY A 52 -8.30 14.66 7.92
N VAL A 53 -6.99 14.90 8.05
CA VAL A 53 -6.19 15.53 6.99
C VAL A 53 -5.88 14.53 5.88
N LYS A 54 -5.54 13.28 6.24
CA LYS A 54 -5.33 12.21 5.26
C LYS A 54 -6.62 11.91 4.48
N ASP A 55 -7.74 11.80 5.19
CA ASP A 55 -9.04 11.52 4.58
C ASP A 55 -9.41 12.60 3.56
N THR A 56 -9.11 13.87 3.87
CA THR A 56 -9.32 14.99 2.93
C THR A 56 -8.40 14.90 1.71
N VAL A 57 -7.13 14.53 1.89
CA VAL A 57 -6.17 14.38 0.78
C VAL A 57 -6.56 13.19 -0.11
N ILE A 58 -6.93 12.06 0.49
CA ILE A 58 -7.40 10.87 -0.24
C ILE A 58 -8.69 11.19 -0.99
N ALA A 59 -9.65 11.90 -0.37
CA ALA A 59 -10.89 12.31 -1.03
C ALA A 59 -10.65 13.24 -2.23
N LEU A 60 -9.61 14.09 -2.18
CA LEU A 60 -9.28 15.04 -3.26
C LEU A 60 -8.43 14.42 -4.37
N PHE A 61 -7.55 13.48 -4.05
CA PHE A 61 -6.49 13.01 -4.96
C PHE A 61 -6.50 11.49 -5.22
N GLY A 62 -7.40 10.74 -4.58
CA GLY A 62 -7.52 9.28 -4.73
C GLY A 62 -6.22 8.55 -4.45
N THR A 63 -5.88 7.58 -5.31
CA THR A 63 -4.62 6.81 -5.27
C THR A 63 -3.36 7.64 -5.57
N GLY A 64 -3.52 8.92 -5.94
CA GLY A 64 -2.43 9.86 -6.18
C GLY A 64 -1.90 10.57 -4.93
N ASP A 65 -2.47 10.30 -3.76
CA ASP A 65 -2.09 10.90 -2.46
C ASP A 65 -0.58 10.83 -2.18
N LYS A 66 0.07 9.69 -2.46
CA LYS A 66 1.51 9.50 -2.28
C LYS A 66 2.33 10.43 -3.18
N LEU A 67 1.91 10.65 -4.44
CA LEU A 67 2.59 11.58 -5.34
C LEU A 67 2.46 13.02 -4.85
N VAL A 68 1.27 13.41 -4.38
CA VAL A 68 1.03 14.75 -3.82
C VAL A 68 1.90 14.98 -2.58
N LEU A 69 2.02 13.99 -1.71
CA LEU A 69 2.91 14.05 -0.55
C LEU A 69 4.37 14.26 -0.97
N LEU A 70 4.87 13.46 -1.91
CA LEU A 70 6.26 13.56 -2.41
C LEU A 70 6.56 14.92 -3.04
N VAL A 71 5.64 15.45 -3.86
CA VAL A 71 5.77 16.79 -4.46
C VAL A 71 5.77 17.86 -3.36
N SER A 72 4.90 17.74 -2.37
CA SER A 72 4.79 18.71 -1.26
C SER A 72 6.06 18.73 -0.40
N ILE A 73 6.62 17.56 -0.09
CA ILE A 73 7.91 17.43 0.61
C ILE A 73 9.03 18.05 -0.23
N GLY A 74 9.07 17.76 -1.53
CA GLY A 74 10.05 18.35 -2.45
C GLY A 74 10.01 19.87 -2.46
N LEU A 75 8.81 20.47 -2.50
CA LEU A 75 8.63 21.92 -2.43
C LEU A 75 9.09 22.50 -1.08
N ALA A 76 8.77 21.85 0.03
CA ALA A 76 9.22 22.27 1.35
C ALA A 76 10.75 22.26 1.47
N ILE A 77 11.41 21.20 0.98
CA ILE A 77 12.87 21.11 0.92
C ILE A 77 13.46 22.24 0.07
N ALA A 78 12.87 22.54 -1.09
CA ALA A 78 13.33 23.62 -1.96
C ALA A 78 13.24 24.99 -1.27
N LEU A 79 12.15 25.27 -0.55
CA LEU A 79 11.97 26.50 0.23
C LEU A 79 12.97 26.61 1.39
N LEU A 80 13.22 25.50 2.10
CA LEU A 80 14.23 25.45 3.16
C LEU A 80 15.64 25.64 2.61
N ALA A 81 15.94 25.08 1.43
CA ALA A 81 17.21 25.26 0.74
C ALA A 81 17.45 26.73 0.34
N VAL A 82 16.41 27.38 -0.22
CA VAL A 82 16.41 28.83 -0.50
C VAL A 82 16.71 29.62 0.78
N GLY A 83 16.02 29.30 1.89
CA GLY A 83 16.22 29.91 3.19
C GLY A 83 17.65 29.72 3.73
N ALA A 84 18.17 28.50 3.68
CA ALA A 84 19.51 28.15 4.14
C ALA A 84 20.59 28.92 3.37
N GLY A 85 20.45 29.03 2.05
CA GLY A 85 21.34 29.81 1.19
C GLY A 85 21.40 31.29 1.58
N VAL A 86 20.23 31.93 1.71
CA VAL A 86 20.12 33.35 2.07
C VAL A 86 20.60 33.60 3.50
N LEU A 87 20.25 32.71 4.43
CA LEU A 87 20.58 32.84 5.84
C LEU A 87 22.08 32.64 6.08
N GLU A 88 22.68 31.62 5.46
CA GLU A 88 24.13 31.41 5.54
C GLU A 88 24.88 32.59 4.94
N TYR A 89 24.40 33.19 3.85
CA TYR A 89 25.06 34.37 3.27
C TYR A 89 24.97 35.58 4.21
N ARG A 90 23.81 35.82 4.85
CA ARG A 90 23.58 37.01 5.68
C ARG A 90 24.17 36.91 7.09
N ARG A 91 24.03 35.76 7.73
CA ARG A 91 24.42 35.51 9.13
C ARG A 91 24.90 34.07 9.25
N PRO A 92 26.19 33.79 9.02
CA PRO A 92 26.71 32.45 9.26
C PRO A 92 26.81 32.20 10.77
N PRO A 93 26.71 30.95 11.25
CA PRO A 93 26.51 29.71 10.48
C PRO A 93 25.02 29.28 10.43
N PHE A 94 24.07 30.23 10.42
CA PHE A 94 22.65 29.90 10.62
C PHE A 94 22.04 29.11 9.45
N GLY A 95 22.58 29.18 8.24
CA GLY A 95 22.08 28.34 7.13
C GLY A 95 22.56 26.90 7.24
N VAL A 96 23.80 26.69 7.71
CA VAL A 96 24.29 25.35 8.09
C VAL A 96 23.47 24.79 9.26
N LEU A 97 23.13 25.62 10.26
CA LEU A 97 22.27 25.18 11.37
C LEU A 97 20.89 24.74 10.87
N LEU A 98 20.30 25.46 9.91
CA LEU A 98 19.02 25.08 9.31
C LEU A 98 19.13 23.72 8.59
N LEU A 99 20.18 23.49 7.80
CA LEU A 99 20.43 22.18 7.19
C LEU A 99 20.61 21.06 8.23
N ALA A 100 21.34 21.35 9.33
CA ALA A 100 21.55 20.40 10.41
C ALA A 100 20.23 20.03 11.12
N VAL A 101 19.32 20.99 11.31
CA VAL A 101 17.99 20.72 11.86
C VAL A 101 17.18 19.81 10.93
N VAL A 102 17.16 20.11 9.63
CA VAL A 102 16.42 19.29 8.64
C VAL A 102 16.98 17.88 8.56
N ALA A 103 18.31 17.74 8.48
CA ALA A 103 18.94 16.43 8.45
C ALA A 103 18.80 15.68 9.78
N GLY A 104 18.82 16.38 10.92
CA GLY A 104 18.54 15.81 12.23
C GLY A 104 17.12 15.28 12.34
N ALA A 105 16.13 15.99 11.78
CA ALA A 105 14.75 15.51 11.69
C ALA A 105 14.66 14.27 10.78
N GLY A 106 15.35 14.25 9.64
CA GLY A 106 15.42 13.07 8.76
C GLY A 106 16.09 11.86 9.41
N ALA A 107 17.18 12.08 10.15
CA ALA A 107 17.86 11.04 10.91
C ALA A 107 16.97 10.50 12.04
N LEU A 108 16.29 11.39 12.78
CA LEU A 108 15.34 11.01 13.82
C LEU A 108 14.18 10.19 13.25
N ALA A 109 13.60 10.65 12.12
CA ALA A 109 12.54 9.94 11.42
C ALA A 109 12.98 8.55 10.96
N ALA A 110 14.23 8.40 10.47
CA ALA A 110 14.76 7.11 10.05
C ALA A 110 14.91 6.13 11.23
N VAL A 111 15.48 6.59 12.36
CA VAL A 111 15.70 5.72 13.54
C VAL A 111 14.46 5.51 14.40
N SER A 112 13.44 6.36 14.26
CA SER A 112 12.16 6.18 14.97
C SER A 112 11.24 5.16 14.32
N ARG A 113 11.60 4.64 13.13
CA ARG A 113 10.83 3.60 12.45
C ARG A 113 10.93 2.29 13.20
N GLU A 114 9.84 1.54 13.20
CA GLU A 114 9.82 0.21 13.79
C GLU A 114 10.80 -0.71 13.06
N GLY A 115 11.69 -1.39 13.80
CA GLY A 115 12.76 -2.23 13.23
C GLY A 115 14.00 -1.47 12.76
N ALA A 116 14.08 -0.15 12.92
CA ALA A 116 15.26 0.62 12.54
C ALA A 116 16.44 0.40 13.50
N SER A 117 17.64 0.52 12.93
CA SER A 117 18.92 0.46 13.64
C SER A 117 19.62 1.82 13.63
N GLY A 118 20.65 1.97 14.45
CA GLY A 118 21.43 3.22 14.49
C GLY A 118 22.10 3.58 13.16
N ILE A 119 22.31 2.61 12.26
CA ILE A 119 22.93 2.85 10.94
C ILE A 119 21.99 3.61 9.99
N ASP A 120 20.68 3.57 10.22
CA ASP A 120 19.67 4.23 9.38
C ASP A 120 19.75 5.76 9.45
N ALA A 121 20.44 6.31 10.47
CA ALA A 121 20.78 7.73 10.54
C ALA A 121 21.93 8.13 9.60
N ALA A 122 22.78 7.18 9.17
CA ALA A 122 24.01 7.48 8.44
C ALA A 122 23.78 8.25 7.12
N PRO A 123 22.79 7.91 6.27
CA PRO A 123 22.49 8.68 5.06
C PRO A 123 22.22 10.17 5.35
N SER A 124 21.38 10.46 6.34
CA SER A 124 21.02 11.83 6.73
C SER A 124 22.24 12.60 7.26
N VAL A 125 23.09 11.96 8.07
CA VAL A 125 24.30 12.57 8.62
C VAL A 125 25.34 12.86 7.52
N VAL A 126 25.60 11.90 6.64
CA VAL A 126 26.56 12.10 5.52
C VAL A 126 26.07 13.17 4.56
N GLY A 127 24.78 13.15 4.22
CA GLY A 127 24.14 14.19 3.43
C GLY A 127 24.29 15.58 4.07
N MET A 128 24.07 15.69 5.39
CA MET A 128 24.29 16.93 6.13
C MET A 128 25.74 17.42 6.01
N VAL A 129 26.74 16.55 6.20
CA VAL A 129 28.16 16.96 6.15
C VAL A 129 28.49 17.48 4.76
N ALA A 130 28.09 16.76 3.72
CA ALA A 130 28.34 17.14 2.34
C ALA A 130 27.66 18.47 1.98
N GLY A 131 26.37 18.61 2.31
CA GLY A 131 25.61 19.84 2.07
C GLY A 131 26.17 21.05 2.82
N ALA A 132 26.49 20.88 4.10
CA ALA A 132 27.08 21.95 4.92
C ALA A 132 28.45 22.40 4.39
N ALA A 133 29.29 21.46 3.95
CA ALA A 133 30.59 21.77 3.36
C ALA A 133 30.44 22.60 2.07
N VAL A 134 29.51 22.24 1.18
CA VAL A 134 29.23 22.99 -0.05
C VAL A 134 28.64 24.36 0.26
N LEU A 135 27.63 24.42 1.13
CA LEU A 135 26.96 25.67 1.49
C LEU A 135 27.94 26.68 2.09
N ARG A 136 28.74 26.26 3.07
CA ARG A 136 29.74 27.11 3.73
C ARG A 136 30.82 27.56 2.74
N SER A 137 31.32 26.64 1.91
CA SER A 137 32.34 26.93 0.89
C SER A 137 31.86 27.90 -0.19
N ALA A 138 30.60 27.76 -0.64
CA ALA A 138 29.98 28.63 -1.62
C ALA A 138 29.67 30.01 -1.04
N SER A 139 29.16 30.08 0.20
CA SER A 139 28.85 31.33 0.89
C SER A 139 30.11 32.18 1.13
N VAL A 140 31.21 31.57 1.58
CA VAL A 140 32.50 32.28 1.78
C VAL A 140 33.01 32.87 0.46
N ARG A 141 33.02 32.08 -0.62
CA ARG A 141 33.47 32.53 -1.95
C ARG A 141 32.55 33.60 -2.54
N LEU A 142 31.24 33.49 -2.31
CA LEU A 142 30.27 34.48 -2.77
C LEU A 142 30.46 35.82 -2.07
N ARG A 143 30.80 35.83 -0.78
CA ARG A 143 31.10 37.08 -0.07
C ARG A 143 32.38 37.73 -0.57
N GLY A 144 33.46 36.96 -0.75
CA GLY A 144 34.70 37.46 -1.36
C GLY A 144 34.45 38.07 -2.74
N TRP A 145 33.66 37.40 -3.58
CA TRP A 145 33.23 37.95 -4.87
C TRP A 145 32.44 39.26 -4.74
N GLN A 146 31.57 39.43 -3.74
CA GLN A 146 30.82 40.69 -3.57
C GLN A 146 31.69 41.85 -3.05
N GLU A 147 32.77 41.55 -2.33
CA GLU A 147 33.73 42.54 -1.85
C GLU A 147 34.65 43.03 -2.98
N GLU A 148 35.03 42.14 -3.89
CA GLU A 148 35.79 42.48 -5.09
C GLU A 148 34.85 43.07 -6.18
N ARG A 149 34.89 44.40 -6.36
CA ARG A 149 34.03 45.16 -7.31
C ARG A 149 34.24 44.84 -8.81
N GLU A 150 35.14 43.93 -9.16
CA GLU A 150 35.48 43.58 -10.54
C GLU A 150 34.76 42.31 -11.03
N SER A 151 34.41 42.28 -12.31
CA SER A 151 33.64 41.20 -12.93
C SER A 151 34.46 39.92 -13.21
N ASP A 152 35.79 39.96 -13.13
CA ASP A 152 36.69 38.83 -13.43
C ASP A 152 37.51 38.33 -12.22
N SER A 153 36.99 38.51 -11.01
CA SER A 153 37.66 38.05 -9.79
C SER A 153 37.95 36.54 -9.78
N PRO A 154 39.10 36.11 -9.22
CA PRO A 154 39.38 34.70 -8.94
C PRO A 154 38.26 34.03 -8.13
N ASP A 155 37.65 34.78 -7.20
CA ASP A 155 36.57 34.30 -6.34
C ASP A 155 35.26 34.02 -7.11
N ARG A 156 34.94 34.81 -8.14
CA ARG A 156 33.81 34.51 -9.04
C ARG A 156 34.03 33.18 -9.77
N ARG A 157 35.21 32.98 -10.34
CA ARG A 157 35.55 31.72 -11.05
C ARG A 157 35.54 30.53 -10.09
N SER A 158 36.09 30.71 -8.90
CA SER A 158 36.10 29.71 -7.83
C SER A 158 34.68 29.34 -7.38
N PHE A 159 33.81 30.33 -7.19
CA PHE A 159 32.40 30.13 -6.85
C PHE A 159 31.64 29.39 -7.94
N LEU A 160 31.69 29.88 -9.19
CA LEU A 160 30.95 29.27 -10.31
C LEU A 160 31.43 27.84 -10.59
N ARG A 161 32.75 27.57 -10.47
CA ARG A 161 33.29 26.21 -10.59
C ARG A 161 32.79 25.31 -9.48
N LEU A 162 32.82 25.76 -8.22
CA LEU A 162 32.35 24.97 -7.08
C LEU A 162 30.86 24.62 -7.26
N VAL A 163 30.01 25.62 -7.46
CA VAL A 163 28.55 25.42 -7.58
C VAL A 163 28.21 24.60 -8.82
N GLY A 164 28.87 24.84 -9.96
CA GLY A 164 28.67 24.09 -11.19
C GLY A 164 29.10 22.63 -11.07
N ILE A 165 30.31 22.36 -10.58
CA ILE A 165 30.83 20.99 -10.40
C ILE A 165 30.00 20.25 -9.35
N ALA A 166 29.73 20.87 -8.19
CA ALA A 166 28.95 20.24 -7.13
C ALA A 166 27.53 19.92 -7.60
N GLY A 167 26.88 20.83 -8.33
CA GLY A 167 25.56 20.61 -8.91
C GLY A 167 25.54 19.44 -9.91
N VAL A 168 26.45 19.44 -10.89
CA VAL A 168 26.53 18.37 -11.90
C VAL A 168 26.89 17.02 -11.27
N ALA A 169 27.88 16.99 -10.38
CA ALA A 169 28.29 15.76 -9.70
C ALA A 169 27.16 15.19 -8.82
N ALA A 170 26.42 16.04 -8.11
CA ALA A 170 25.29 15.60 -7.30
C ALA A 170 24.14 15.07 -8.14
N VAL A 171 23.80 15.72 -9.26
CA VAL A 171 22.77 15.22 -10.18
C VAL A 171 23.20 13.88 -10.78
N ALA A 172 24.45 13.74 -11.22
CA ALA A 172 24.98 12.49 -11.76
C ALA A 172 25.01 11.39 -10.70
N ALA A 173 25.42 11.70 -9.46
CA ALA A 173 25.41 10.74 -8.35
C ALA A 173 23.99 10.33 -7.95
N GLY A 174 23.03 11.26 -7.94
CA GLY A 174 21.62 10.95 -7.67
C GLY A 174 21.00 10.07 -8.75
N ILE A 175 21.27 10.35 -10.03
CA ILE A 175 20.86 9.49 -11.15
C ILE A 175 21.55 8.12 -11.05
N GLY A 176 22.86 8.08 -10.78
CA GLY A 176 23.62 6.84 -10.62
C GLY A 176 23.11 5.99 -9.45
N ALA A 177 22.83 6.60 -8.30
CA ALA A 177 22.21 5.94 -7.16
C ALA A 177 20.83 5.38 -7.53
N ARG A 178 20.00 6.11 -8.28
CA ARG A 178 18.70 5.63 -8.78
C ARG A 178 18.83 4.45 -9.74
N PHE A 179 19.87 4.41 -10.57
CA PHE A 179 20.17 3.25 -11.42
C PHE A 179 20.65 2.06 -10.60
N LEU A 180 21.49 2.29 -9.57
CA LEU A 180 21.94 1.22 -8.67
C LEU A 180 20.82 0.69 -7.79
N THR A 181 19.84 1.52 -7.43
CA THR A 181 18.62 1.13 -6.72
C THR A 181 17.49 0.64 -7.63
N SER A 182 17.77 0.37 -8.91
CA SER A 182 16.87 -0.40 -9.80
C SER A 182 16.74 -1.89 -9.41
N ALA A 183 16.80 -2.16 -8.10
CA ALA A 183 16.51 -3.44 -7.49
C ALA A 183 15.14 -3.98 -7.92
N SER A 184 14.16 -3.10 -8.20
CA SER A 184 12.85 -3.52 -8.71
C SER A 184 12.95 -4.21 -10.08
N ALA A 185 13.82 -3.76 -10.98
CA ALA A 185 14.01 -4.41 -12.29
C ALA A 185 14.73 -5.75 -12.14
N ALA A 186 15.74 -5.81 -11.25
CA ALA A 186 16.44 -7.06 -10.94
C ALA A 186 15.50 -8.09 -10.28
N VAL A 187 14.70 -7.69 -9.29
CA VAL A 187 13.72 -8.56 -8.63
C VAL A 187 12.58 -8.94 -9.56
N THR A 188 12.17 -8.09 -10.49
CA THR A 188 11.20 -8.48 -11.54
C THR A 188 11.78 -9.59 -12.43
N ALA A 189 13.05 -9.48 -12.84
CA ALA A 189 13.71 -10.53 -13.60
C ALA A 189 13.89 -11.83 -12.80
N VAL A 190 14.20 -11.74 -11.49
CA VAL A 190 14.25 -12.88 -10.59
C VAL A 190 12.87 -13.53 -10.46
N ARG A 191 11.81 -12.74 -10.28
CA ARG A 191 10.42 -13.21 -10.24
C ARG A 191 10.05 -13.96 -11.52
N GLU A 192 10.36 -13.41 -12.69
CA GLU A 192 10.08 -14.06 -13.99
C GLU A 192 10.81 -15.39 -14.16
N ALA A 193 11.95 -15.56 -13.48
CA ALA A 193 12.70 -16.82 -13.47
C ALA A 193 12.19 -17.84 -12.44
N VAL A 194 11.32 -17.45 -11.50
CA VAL A 194 10.74 -18.38 -10.51
C VAL A 194 9.75 -19.33 -11.20
N SER A 195 10.03 -20.63 -11.09
CA SER A 195 9.06 -21.68 -11.39
C SER A 195 8.38 -22.11 -10.10
N LEU A 196 7.06 -21.90 -10.00
CA LEU A 196 6.28 -22.37 -8.86
C LEU A 196 6.15 -23.91 -8.90
N PRO A 197 6.16 -24.58 -7.74
CA PRO A 197 5.83 -26.00 -7.65
C PRO A 197 4.35 -26.22 -7.95
N ALA A 198 4.00 -27.42 -8.40
CA ALA A 198 2.60 -27.82 -8.50
C ALA A 198 1.98 -27.94 -7.10
N PRO A 199 0.70 -27.57 -6.92
CA PRO A 199 0.03 -27.74 -5.64
C PRO A 199 -0.10 -29.23 -5.27
N ALA A 200 0.08 -29.54 -4.00
CA ALA A 200 -0.28 -30.82 -3.42
C ALA A 200 -1.80 -31.01 -3.36
N SER A 201 -2.55 -29.91 -3.17
CA SER A 201 -4.01 -29.84 -3.26
C SER A 201 -4.41 -28.67 -4.14
N ALA A 202 -4.92 -28.95 -5.34
CA ALA A 202 -5.37 -27.93 -6.29
C ALA A 202 -6.76 -27.40 -5.90
N ALA A 203 -7.01 -26.11 -6.15
CA ALA A 203 -8.35 -25.55 -5.99
C ALA A 203 -9.31 -26.20 -6.99
N ALA A 204 -10.59 -26.31 -6.62
CA ALA A 204 -11.61 -26.71 -7.57
C ALA A 204 -11.65 -25.69 -8.73
N PRO A 205 -11.79 -26.15 -10.00
CA PRO A 205 -11.93 -25.23 -11.12
C PRO A 205 -13.21 -24.42 -10.96
N VAL A 206 -13.16 -23.13 -11.33
CA VAL A 206 -14.34 -22.26 -11.33
C VAL A 206 -15.36 -22.84 -12.33
N PRO A 207 -16.55 -23.25 -11.88
CA PRO A 207 -17.55 -23.81 -12.77
C PRO A 207 -18.13 -22.73 -13.68
N ALA A 208 -18.59 -23.11 -14.87
CA ALA A 208 -19.20 -22.15 -15.81
C ALA A 208 -20.44 -21.44 -15.22
N GLY A 209 -21.14 -22.09 -14.28
CA GLY A 209 -22.28 -21.49 -13.58
C GLY A 209 -21.89 -20.38 -12.60
N ALA A 210 -20.63 -20.27 -12.19
CA ALA A 210 -20.15 -19.24 -11.26
C ALA A 210 -19.85 -17.89 -11.95
N VAL A 211 -19.87 -17.86 -13.29
CA VAL A 211 -19.49 -16.69 -14.07
C VAL A 211 -20.62 -16.27 -15.01
N LEU A 212 -21.06 -15.01 -14.87
CA LEU A 212 -22.07 -14.34 -15.70
C LEU A 212 -21.37 -13.60 -16.85
N ASP A 213 -20.64 -14.33 -17.71
CA ASP A 213 -19.87 -13.77 -18.84
C ASP A 213 -20.75 -13.13 -19.93
N ASP A 214 -22.06 -13.38 -19.91
CA ASP A 214 -23.05 -12.78 -20.80
C ASP A 214 -23.44 -11.35 -20.42
N ILE A 215 -23.04 -10.87 -19.23
CA ILE A 215 -23.34 -9.53 -18.75
C ILE A 215 -22.13 -8.62 -18.94
N ASP A 216 -22.18 -7.76 -19.95
CA ASP A 216 -21.11 -6.79 -20.20
C ASP A 216 -20.92 -5.83 -19.01
N GLY A 217 -19.67 -5.64 -18.59
CA GLY A 217 -19.28 -4.69 -17.56
C GLY A 217 -19.37 -5.17 -16.11
N ILE A 218 -19.86 -6.39 -15.83
CA ILE A 218 -19.80 -7.00 -14.50
C ILE A 218 -18.34 -7.30 -14.11
N SER A 219 -18.01 -7.27 -12.82
CA SER A 219 -16.66 -7.61 -12.35
C SER A 219 -16.33 -9.07 -12.63
N SER A 220 -15.14 -9.36 -13.16
CA SER A 220 -14.66 -10.73 -13.38
C SER A 220 -14.64 -11.54 -12.09
N TYR A 221 -15.03 -12.82 -12.15
CA TYR A 221 -15.05 -13.68 -10.97
C TYR A 221 -13.66 -13.84 -10.35
N VAL A 222 -12.62 -14.10 -11.16
CA VAL A 222 -11.21 -13.97 -10.75
C VAL A 222 -10.71 -12.62 -11.25
N THR A 223 -10.21 -11.79 -10.35
CA THR A 223 -9.64 -10.47 -10.66
C THR A 223 -8.22 -10.65 -11.23
N PRO A 224 -7.95 -10.14 -12.45
CA PRO A 224 -6.59 -10.16 -13.01
C PRO A 224 -5.57 -9.48 -12.09
N ASN A 225 -4.33 -10.00 -12.07
CA ASN A 225 -3.26 -9.45 -11.22
C ASN A 225 -3.02 -7.95 -11.45
N SER A 226 -3.15 -7.47 -12.69
CA SER A 226 -2.95 -6.06 -13.06
C SER A 226 -4.06 -5.11 -12.61
N SER A 227 -5.26 -5.63 -12.30
CA SER A 227 -6.41 -4.86 -11.81
C SER A 227 -6.77 -5.18 -10.36
N PHE A 228 -6.02 -6.05 -9.68
CA PHE A 228 -6.20 -6.33 -8.27
C PHE A 228 -5.81 -5.08 -7.46
N TYR A 229 -6.68 -4.66 -6.53
CA TYR A 229 -6.46 -3.41 -5.80
C TYR A 229 -5.11 -3.41 -5.04
N ARG A 230 -4.47 -2.23 -4.99
CA ARG A 230 -3.21 -2.03 -4.27
C ARG A 230 -3.37 -0.97 -3.21
N ILE A 231 -3.34 -1.39 -1.95
CA ILE A 231 -3.17 -0.53 -0.78
C ILE A 231 -2.00 -1.04 0.06
N ASP A 232 -1.12 -0.12 0.45
CA ASP A 232 -0.03 -0.35 1.39
C ASP A 232 0.46 0.97 1.99
N THR A 233 1.06 0.88 3.17
CA THR A 233 1.72 1.98 3.87
C THR A 233 3.12 2.26 3.30
N ALA A 234 3.68 1.35 2.50
CA ALA A 234 5.01 1.46 1.94
C ALA A 234 5.09 2.63 0.94
N LEU A 235 6.01 3.58 1.19
CA LEU A 235 6.32 4.66 0.24
C LEU A 235 7.17 4.18 -0.94
N SER A 236 7.90 3.09 -0.74
CA SER A 236 8.64 2.36 -1.77
C SER A 236 8.36 0.89 -1.57
N VAL A 237 7.97 0.21 -2.65
CA VAL A 237 7.72 -1.23 -2.62
C VAL A 237 9.02 -1.97 -2.26
N PRO A 238 9.02 -2.83 -1.23
CA PRO A 238 10.17 -3.67 -0.91
C PRO A 238 10.57 -4.55 -2.09
N SER A 239 11.87 -4.65 -2.31
CA SER A 239 12.46 -5.49 -3.35
C SER A 239 13.22 -6.60 -2.64
N VAL A 240 12.59 -7.77 -2.51
CA VAL A 240 13.12 -8.90 -1.74
C VAL A 240 13.60 -9.97 -2.71
N GLU A 241 14.88 -10.33 -2.61
CA GLU A 241 15.43 -11.47 -3.34
C GLU A 241 15.06 -12.77 -2.61
N PRO A 242 14.49 -13.79 -3.28
CA PRO A 242 14.04 -15.02 -2.62
C PRO A 242 15.14 -15.74 -1.84
N ALA A 243 16.39 -15.68 -2.32
CA ALA A 243 17.54 -16.30 -1.66
C ALA A 243 17.86 -15.69 -0.27
N ASP A 244 17.49 -14.42 -0.05
CA ASP A 244 17.69 -13.72 1.22
C ASP A 244 16.45 -13.76 2.11
N TRP A 245 15.34 -14.32 1.61
CA TRP A 245 14.08 -14.38 2.35
C TRP A 245 14.06 -15.56 3.32
N SER A 246 13.61 -15.27 4.54
CA SER A 246 13.23 -16.26 5.54
C SER A 246 12.05 -15.74 6.36
N LEU A 247 11.26 -16.68 6.91
CA LEU A 247 10.21 -16.40 7.87
C LEU A 247 10.57 -17.00 9.22
N LYS A 248 10.36 -16.22 10.29
CA LYS A 248 10.50 -16.68 11.67
C LYS A 248 9.15 -16.83 12.37
N ILE A 249 8.99 -17.84 13.20
CA ILE A 249 7.86 -17.99 14.14
C ILE A 249 8.43 -17.96 15.55
N THR A 250 8.03 -16.96 16.33
CA THR A 250 8.64 -16.60 17.61
C THR A 250 7.59 -16.32 18.68
N GLY A 251 8.04 -15.99 19.90
CA GLY A 251 7.16 -15.51 20.97
C GLY A 251 6.62 -16.63 21.85
N MET A 252 5.30 -16.67 22.05
CA MET A 252 4.59 -17.64 22.89
C MET A 252 4.48 -19.02 22.22
N VAL A 253 5.61 -19.66 21.93
CA VAL A 253 5.71 -20.97 21.28
C VAL A 253 6.68 -21.89 22.04
N GLU A 254 6.50 -23.21 21.96
CA GLU A 254 7.46 -24.17 22.53
C GLU A 254 8.71 -24.34 21.65
N GLU A 255 8.57 -24.21 20.32
CA GLU A 255 9.64 -24.33 19.34
C GLU A 255 9.62 -23.13 18.38
N GLU A 256 10.67 -22.30 18.41
CA GLU A 256 10.85 -21.27 17.39
C GLU A 256 11.22 -21.92 16.06
N ILE A 257 10.61 -21.44 14.97
CA ILE A 257 10.83 -21.94 13.62
C ILE A 257 11.48 -20.84 12.78
N GLU A 258 12.43 -21.21 11.95
CA GLU A 258 12.90 -20.41 10.82
C GLU A 258 12.76 -21.26 9.56
N ILE A 259 12.16 -20.71 8.51
CA ILE A 259 11.97 -21.37 7.22
C ILE A 259 12.45 -20.46 6.09
N THR A 260 13.29 -21.00 5.23
CA THR A 260 13.80 -20.31 4.03
C THR A 260 12.84 -20.42 2.85
N TRP A 261 13.07 -19.63 1.80
CA TRP A 261 12.28 -19.70 0.57
C TRP A 261 12.25 -21.11 -0.05
N ASP A 262 13.42 -21.75 -0.18
CA ASP A 262 13.53 -23.07 -0.79
C ASP A 262 12.84 -24.15 0.04
N GLU A 263 12.93 -24.06 1.37
CA GLU A 263 12.21 -24.96 2.27
C GLU A 263 10.70 -24.75 2.18
N LEU A 264 10.22 -23.50 2.09
CA LEU A 264 8.81 -23.19 1.92
C LEU A 264 8.27 -23.78 0.60
N LEU A 265 8.99 -23.61 -0.52
CA LEU A 265 8.58 -24.18 -1.81
C LEU A 265 8.61 -25.71 -1.84
N ALA A 266 9.39 -26.35 -0.96
CA ALA A 266 9.45 -27.80 -0.84
C ALA A 266 8.30 -28.40 -0.03
N LEU A 267 7.52 -27.57 0.67
CA LEU A 267 6.35 -28.01 1.44
C LEU A 267 5.16 -28.32 0.50
N PRO A 268 4.18 -29.13 0.96
CA PRO A 268 2.99 -29.46 0.17
C PRO A 268 2.06 -28.23 0.08
N LEU A 269 2.30 -27.36 -0.90
CA LEU A 269 1.51 -26.16 -1.12
C LEU A 269 0.07 -26.49 -1.53
N GLU A 270 -0.87 -25.65 -1.11
CA GLU A 270 -2.28 -25.74 -1.44
C GLU A 270 -2.71 -24.53 -2.30
N GLU A 271 -3.68 -24.75 -3.18
CA GLU A 271 -4.34 -23.70 -3.94
C GLU A 271 -5.74 -23.41 -3.40
N HIS A 272 -6.05 -22.13 -3.18
CA HIS A 272 -7.35 -21.69 -2.71
C HIS A 272 -7.80 -20.40 -3.39
N LEU A 273 -9.08 -20.33 -3.75
CA LEU A 273 -9.71 -19.09 -4.21
C LEU A 273 -10.15 -18.27 -3.01
N VAL A 274 -9.67 -17.03 -2.90
CA VAL A 274 -9.96 -16.14 -1.76
C VAL A 274 -10.22 -14.72 -2.24
N THR A 275 -11.30 -14.12 -1.73
CA THR A 275 -11.55 -12.68 -1.84
C THR A 275 -10.83 -11.93 -0.72
N LEU A 276 -9.96 -10.99 -1.09
CA LEU A 276 -9.40 -10.02 -0.15
C LEU A 276 -10.17 -8.70 -0.26
N SER A 277 -10.47 -8.10 0.88
CA SER A 277 -11.12 -6.79 0.98
C SER A 277 -10.31 -5.86 1.87
N CYS A 278 -10.24 -4.58 1.50
CA CYS A 278 -9.67 -3.54 2.33
C CYS A 278 -10.70 -3.01 3.32
N VAL A 279 -10.29 -2.73 4.56
CA VAL A 279 -11.16 -2.07 5.54
C VAL A 279 -11.54 -0.64 5.11
N SER A 280 -10.73 -0.01 4.25
CA SER A 280 -11.02 1.30 3.66
C SER A 280 -12.01 1.23 2.50
N ASN A 281 -12.49 0.04 2.11
CA ASN A 281 -13.51 -0.09 1.09
C ASN A 281 -14.80 0.60 1.55
N GLU A 282 -15.29 1.55 0.76
CA GLU A 282 -16.62 2.13 0.99
C GLU A 282 -17.71 1.16 0.51
N VAL A 283 -18.95 1.41 0.93
CA VAL A 283 -20.11 0.66 0.43
C VAL A 283 -20.20 0.80 -1.08
N GLY A 284 -20.01 -0.33 -1.78
CA GLY A 284 -19.97 -0.37 -3.24
C GLY A 284 -18.65 0.12 -3.86
N GLY A 285 -17.59 0.23 -3.06
CA GLY A 285 -16.23 0.56 -3.50
C GLY A 285 -15.54 -0.57 -4.28
N ASP A 286 -14.32 -0.30 -4.72
CA ASP A 286 -13.51 -1.15 -5.60
C ASP A 286 -12.26 -1.75 -4.92
N LEU A 287 -12.09 -1.56 -3.60
CA LEU A 287 -10.96 -2.06 -2.83
C LEU A 287 -11.17 -3.52 -2.38
N ILE A 288 -11.52 -4.36 -3.34
CA ILE A 288 -11.85 -5.77 -3.16
C ILE A 288 -11.52 -6.56 -4.44
N GLY A 289 -11.03 -7.79 -4.28
CA GLY A 289 -10.69 -8.65 -5.41
C GLY A 289 -10.60 -10.12 -5.02
N THR A 290 -10.90 -11.02 -5.96
CA THR A 290 -10.77 -12.48 -5.80
C THR A 290 -9.61 -12.99 -6.63
N ALA A 291 -8.75 -13.82 -6.04
CA ALA A 291 -7.64 -14.45 -6.74
C ALA A 291 -7.47 -15.91 -6.30
N LEU A 292 -6.83 -16.70 -7.17
CA LEU A 292 -6.31 -18.01 -6.84
C LEU A 292 -4.96 -17.84 -6.15
N TRP A 293 -4.80 -18.36 -4.94
CA TRP A 293 -3.57 -18.24 -4.16
C TRP A 293 -2.92 -19.62 -4.02
N LEU A 294 -1.62 -19.70 -4.32
CA LEU A 294 -0.80 -20.88 -4.05
C LEU A 294 0.07 -20.59 -2.82
N GLY A 295 0.00 -21.42 -1.79
CA GLY A 295 0.76 -21.21 -0.56
C GLY A 295 0.75 -22.38 0.41
N TYR A 296 1.50 -22.25 1.50
CA TYR A 296 1.50 -23.25 2.56
C TYR A 296 0.56 -22.83 3.70
N PRO A 297 -0.27 -23.74 4.26
CA PRO A 297 -1.15 -23.39 5.36
C PRO A 297 -0.38 -22.95 6.61
N ILE A 298 -0.68 -21.75 7.10
CA ILE A 298 -0.05 -21.17 8.29
C ILE A 298 -0.26 -22.07 9.51
N ARG A 299 -1.44 -22.70 9.63
CA ARG A 299 -1.80 -23.63 10.72
C ARG A 299 -0.76 -24.74 10.91
N GLU A 300 -0.16 -25.24 9.83
CA GLU A 300 0.79 -26.36 9.91
C GLU A 300 2.13 -25.92 10.51
N LEU A 301 2.60 -24.71 10.18
CA LEU A 301 3.79 -24.15 10.80
C LEU A 301 3.53 -23.77 12.27
N LEU A 302 2.36 -23.21 12.57
CA LEU A 302 1.95 -22.95 13.95
C LEU A 302 1.85 -24.25 14.76
N ALA A 303 1.26 -25.30 14.21
CA ALA A 303 1.19 -26.61 14.87
C ALA A 303 2.57 -27.18 15.19
N ARG A 304 3.56 -26.98 14.29
CA ARG A 304 4.95 -27.33 14.55
C ARG A 304 5.56 -26.47 15.67
N ALA A 305 5.28 -25.17 15.71
CA ALA A 305 5.81 -24.25 16.71
C ALA A 305 5.21 -24.49 18.11
N ARG A 306 3.98 -25.03 18.15
CA ARG A 306 3.19 -25.31 19.36
C ARG A 306 2.99 -24.05 20.23
N PRO A 307 2.04 -23.17 19.86
CA PRO A 307 1.64 -22.03 20.68
C PRO A 307 1.39 -22.44 22.14
N THR A 308 1.94 -21.67 23.07
CA THR A 308 1.76 -21.92 24.50
C THR A 308 0.39 -21.44 24.97
N ALA A 309 -0.08 -21.99 26.10
CA ALA A 309 -1.38 -21.65 26.64
C ALA A 309 -1.48 -20.14 26.96
N GLY A 310 -2.59 -19.53 26.52
CA GLY A 310 -2.88 -18.11 26.75
C GLY A 310 -2.59 -17.20 25.55
N ALA A 311 -1.87 -17.68 24.52
CA ALA A 311 -1.74 -16.95 23.26
C ALA A 311 -3.11 -16.82 22.56
N ASP A 312 -3.42 -15.63 22.05
CA ASP A 312 -4.67 -15.34 21.33
C ASP A 312 -4.47 -14.52 20.04
N MET A 313 -3.22 -14.15 19.74
CA MET A 313 -2.88 -13.30 18.60
C MET A 313 -1.55 -13.73 17.95
N VAL A 314 -1.44 -13.52 16.64
CA VAL A 314 -0.17 -13.55 15.91
C VAL A 314 0.13 -12.16 15.36
N LEU A 315 1.25 -11.58 15.77
CA LEU A 315 1.78 -10.34 15.21
C LEU A 315 2.64 -10.69 14.01
N SER A 316 2.11 -10.46 12.83
CA SER A 316 2.88 -10.61 11.60
C SER A 316 3.66 -9.33 11.33
N ARG A 317 4.90 -9.47 10.85
CA ARG A 317 5.80 -8.36 10.52
C ARG A 317 6.29 -8.49 9.08
N SER A 318 6.20 -7.38 8.35
CA SER A 318 6.79 -7.18 7.03
C SER A 318 8.24 -6.70 7.15
N ILE A 319 9.05 -6.97 6.13
CA ILE A 319 10.45 -6.51 6.05
C ILE A 319 10.61 -4.98 6.17
N ASP A 320 9.58 -4.22 5.81
CA ASP A 320 9.58 -2.74 5.89
C ASP A 320 9.16 -2.19 7.27
N GLY A 321 8.86 -3.08 8.22
CA GLY A 321 8.46 -2.77 9.59
C GLY A 321 6.95 -2.76 9.81
N PHE A 322 6.12 -2.90 8.76
CA PHE A 322 4.66 -2.95 8.93
C PHE A 322 4.22 -4.18 9.76
N THR A 323 3.24 -4.00 10.65
CA THR A 323 2.68 -5.07 11.48
C THR A 323 1.17 -5.19 11.37
N ALA A 324 0.67 -6.44 11.40
CA ALA A 324 -0.75 -6.76 11.46
C ALA A 324 -1.03 -7.81 12.55
N SER A 325 -2.16 -7.67 13.25
CA SER A 325 -2.60 -8.57 14.31
C SER A 325 -3.70 -9.51 13.82
N SER A 326 -3.38 -10.77 13.62
CA SER A 326 -4.38 -11.81 13.29
C SER A 326 -4.76 -12.57 14.56
N PRO A 327 -6.05 -12.87 14.81
CA PRO A 327 -6.44 -13.80 15.87
C PRO A 327 -5.83 -15.18 15.66
N LEU A 328 -5.26 -15.77 16.72
CA LEU A 328 -4.59 -17.08 16.62
C LEU A 328 -5.58 -18.20 16.29
N ASP A 329 -6.80 -18.16 16.85
CA ASP A 329 -7.86 -19.12 16.58
C ASP A 329 -8.25 -19.16 15.10
N VAL A 330 -8.31 -17.99 14.44
CA VAL A 330 -8.58 -17.87 13.00
C VAL A 330 -7.45 -18.47 12.15
N LEU A 331 -6.20 -18.34 12.57
CA LEU A 331 -5.06 -18.92 11.83
C LEU A 331 -4.94 -20.44 12.00
N LEU A 332 -5.49 -20.99 13.09
CA LEU A 332 -5.51 -22.43 13.40
C LEU A 332 -6.77 -23.14 12.87
N ASP A 333 -7.75 -22.39 12.39
CA ASP A 333 -9.00 -22.91 11.83
C ASP A 333 -8.73 -23.82 10.61
N GLU A 334 -9.13 -25.09 10.71
CA GLU A 334 -8.90 -26.11 9.67
C GLU A 334 -9.76 -25.86 8.43
N ASP A 335 -10.93 -25.24 8.60
CA ASP A 335 -11.85 -24.94 7.50
C ASP A 335 -11.46 -23.66 6.75
N ARG A 336 -10.48 -22.90 7.28
CA ARG A 336 -10.00 -21.66 6.69
C ARG A 336 -8.64 -21.82 6.02
N ALA A 337 -8.57 -21.45 4.75
CA ALA A 337 -7.34 -21.43 3.98
C ALA A 337 -6.43 -20.22 4.32
N SER A 338 -5.91 -20.19 5.54
CA SER A 338 -4.90 -19.21 5.98
C SER A 338 -3.52 -19.60 5.43
N LEU A 339 -3.02 -18.88 4.42
CA LEU A 339 -1.82 -19.24 3.65
C LEU A 339 -0.65 -18.28 3.83
N LEU A 340 0.55 -18.83 3.81
CA LEU A 340 1.76 -18.16 3.32
C LEU A 340 1.81 -18.35 1.80
N ALA A 341 1.26 -17.38 1.08
CA ALA A 341 1.16 -17.42 -0.37
C ALA A 341 2.49 -17.06 -1.04
N VAL A 342 2.84 -17.80 -2.08
CA VAL A 342 3.99 -17.59 -2.98
C VAL A 342 3.56 -17.34 -4.42
N GLY A 343 2.33 -17.73 -4.78
CA GLY A 343 1.74 -17.55 -6.10
C GLY A 343 0.36 -16.91 -6.06
N MET A 344 0.01 -16.21 -7.14
CA MET A 344 -1.26 -15.52 -7.34
C MET A 344 -1.68 -15.67 -8.80
N ASN A 345 -2.86 -16.25 -9.04
CA ASN A 345 -3.44 -16.53 -10.35
C ASN A 345 -2.49 -17.34 -11.27
N GLY A 346 -1.84 -18.35 -10.70
CA GLY A 346 -0.92 -19.25 -11.43
C GLY A 346 0.47 -18.67 -11.72
N GLU A 347 0.75 -17.44 -11.29
CA GLU A 347 2.06 -16.80 -11.44
C GLU A 347 2.73 -16.59 -10.08
N PRO A 348 4.07 -16.47 -10.01
CA PRO A 348 4.73 -15.93 -8.83
C PRO A 348 4.10 -14.59 -8.44
N LEU A 349 3.98 -14.33 -7.14
CA LEU A 349 3.39 -13.08 -6.65
C LEU A 349 3.94 -11.85 -7.40
N PRO A 350 3.09 -10.92 -7.85
CA PRO A 350 3.59 -9.63 -8.30
C PRO A 350 4.34 -8.91 -7.16
N VAL A 351 5.39 -8.16 -7.49
CA VAL A 351 6.25 -7.48 -6.49
C VAL A 351 5.42 -6.61 -5.55
N GLU A 352 4.48 -5.86 -6.12
CA GLU A 352 3.57 -4.94 -5.43
C GLU A 352 2.48 -5.63 -4.60
N HIS A 353 2.25 -6.92 -4.85
CA HIS A 353 1.33 -7.78 -4.10
C HIS A 353 2.04 -8.68 -3.09
N GLY A 354 3.34 -8.48 -2.84
CA GLY A 354 4.04 -9.10 -1.71
C GLY A 354 5.09 -10.15 -2.07
N PHE A 355 5.59 -10.19 -3.31
CA PHE A 355 6.69 -11.09 -3.68
C PHE A 355 7.90 -10.94 -2.73
N PRO A 356 8.51 -12.03 -2.23
CA PRO A 356 8.22 -13.43 -2.60
C PRO A 356 7.09 -14.09 -1.80
N VAL A 357 6.78 -13.62 -0.59
CA VAL A 357 5.80 -14.26 0.30
C VAL A 357 4.89 -13.23 0.96
N ARG A 358 3.59 -13.52 0.99
CA ARG A 358 2.59 -12.78 1.77
C ARG A 358 1.70 -13.70 2.60
N MET A 359 1.06 -13.13 3.62
CA MET A 359 -0.11 -13.75 4.25
C MET A 359 -1.37 -13.50 3.42
N VAL A 360 -2.24 -14.52 3.39
CA VAL A 360 -3.61 -14.47 2.88
C VAL A 360 -4.49 -15.22 3.88
N VAL A 361 -5.37 -14.50 4.56
CA VAL A 361 -6.29 -15.08 5.56
C VAL A 361 -7.71 -14.66 5.19
N PRO A 362 -8.55 -15.60 4.69
CA PRO A 362 -9.93 -15.32 4.32
C PRO A 362 -10.76 -14.73 5.47
N GLY A 363 -11.84 -14.00 5.16
CA GLY A 363 -12.82 -13.51 6.13
C GLY A 363 -12.39 -12.33 7.01
N LEU A 364 -11.13 -11.92 6.95
CA LEU A 364 -10.60 -10.78 7.69
C LEU A 364 -10.09 -9.69 6.74
N TYR A 365 -10.32 -8.42 7.07
CA TYR A 365 -9.84 -7.29 6.28
C TYR A 365 -8.31 -7.28 6.19
N GLY A 366 -7.75 -6.85 5.05
CA GLY A 366 -6.32 -7.00 4.77
C GLY A 366 -5.35 -6.40 5.80
N TYR A 367 -5.77 -5.41 6.60
CA TYR A 367 -4.92 -4.78 7.62
C TYR A 367 -4.66 -5.65 8.86
N VAL A 368 -5.48 -6.70 9.08
CA VAL A 368 -5.29 -7.71 10.13
C VAL A 368 -4.81 -9.05 9.58
N SER A 369 -4.89 -9.27 8.26
CA SER A 369 -4.94 -10.62 7.68
C SER A 369 -4.00 -10.86 6.50
N ALA A 370 -3.46 -9.79 5.89
CA ALA A 370 -2.85 -9.88 4.57
C ALA A 370 -1.48 -9.19 4.46
N THR A 371 -0.60 -9.41 5.45
CA THR A 371 0.76 -8.85 5.50
C THR A 371 1.58 -9.27 4.29
N LYS A 372 1.98 -8.27 3.48
CA LYS A 372 2.88 -8.43 2.33
C LYS A 372 4.33 -8.48 2.81
N TRP A 373 5.21 -9.15 2.06
CA TRP A 373 6.65 -9.24 2.36
C TRP A 373 6.94 -9.71 3.80
N VAL A 374 6.16 -10.71 4.25
CA VAL A 374 6.16 -11.17 5.64
C VAL A 374 7.48 -11.87 5.97
N VAL A 375 8.05 -11.57 7.14
CA VAL A 375 9.34 -12.11 7.63
C VAL A 375 9.28 -12.64 9.07
N GLU A 376 8.22 -12.32 9.83
CA GLU A 376 8.03 -12.86 11.18
C GLU A 376 6.54 -13.05 11.48
N LEU A 377 6.21 -14.13 12.19
CA LEU A 377 4.94 -14.39 12.88
C LEU A 377 5.24 -14.56 14.38
N LYS A 378 5.10 -13.50 15.16
CA LYS A 378 5.26 -13.56 16.62
C LYS A 378 3.93 -13.98 17.26
N VAL A 379 3.87 -15.16 17.84
CA VAL A 379 2.73 -15.62 18.63
C VAL A 379 2.73 -14.87 19.98
N THR A 380 1.62 -14.26 20.35
CA THR A 380 1.51 -13.35 21.51
C THR A 380 0.03 -13.18 21.91
N THR A 381 -0.29 -12.11 22.62
CA THR A 381 -1.68 -11.74 22.97
C THR A 381 -2.05 -10.33 22.51
N PHE A 382 -3.34 -10.08 22.29
CA PHE A 382 -3.88 -8.72 22.06
C PHE A 382 -3.65 -7.78 23.25
N ALA A 383 -3.40 -8.32 24.45
CA ALA A 383 -3.11 -7.53 25.64
C ALA A 383 -1.66 -7.05 25.71
N GLU A 384 -0.72 -7.75 25.07
CA GLU A 384 0.72 -7.49 25.16
C GLU A 384 1.27 -6.69 23.97
N ASP A 385 0.72 -6.89 22.77
CA ASP A 385 1.19 -6.26 21.55
C ASP A 385 0.05 -5.55 20.79
N LEU A 386 0.41 -4.48 20.05
CA LEU A 386 -0.50 -3.74 19.19
C LEU A 386 0.07 -3.68 17.77
N ALA A 387 -0.77 -3.95 16.77
CA ALA A 387 -0.41 -3.78 15.37
C ALA A 387 -0.48 -2.32 14.92
N TYR A 388 0.14 -2.04 13.77
CA TYR A 388 0.25 -0.70 13.20
C TYR A 388 -1.08 0.07 13.15
N TRP A 389 -2.17 -0.57 12.73
CA TRP A 389 -3.48 0.09 12.63
C TRP A 389 -4.26 0.11 13.94
N SER A 390 -4.04 -0.86 14.84
CA SER A 390 -4.64 -0.88 16.18
C SER A 390 -4.20 0.33 16.99
N THR A 391 -2.92 0.71 16.91
CA THR A 391 -2.41 1.96 17.53
C THR A 391 -3.05 3.25 16.98
N ARG A 392 -3.73 3.17 15.84
CA ARG A 392 -4.40 4.28 15.15
C ARG A 392 -5.94 4.23 15.28
N GLY A 393 -6.46 3.39 16.17
CA GLY A 393 -7.87 3.34 16.53
C GLY A 393 -8.75 2.44 15.66
N TRP A 394 -8.15 1.63 14.77
CA TRP A 394 -8.86 0.58 14.06
C TRP A 394 -9.11 -0.62 14.98
N THR A 395 -10.16 -1.38 14.73
CA THR A 395 -10.47 -2.57 15.54
C THR A 395 -9.40 -3.64 15.36
N GLU A 396 -9.21 -4.49 16.37
CA GLU A 396 -8.10 -5.45 16.38
C GLU A 396 -8.39 -6.73 15.57
N ARG A 397 -9.68 -7.11 15.46
CA ARG A 397 -10.10 -8.36 14.82
C ARG A 397 -10.46 -8.22 13.34
N GLY A 398 -11.00 -7.06 12.94
CA GLY A 398 -11.30 -6.72 11.55
C GLY A 398 -12.03 -7.77 10.69
N PRO A 399 -13.14 -8.40 11.13
CA PRO A 399 -13.92 -9.29 10.26
C PRO A 399 -14.56 -8.50 9.10
N ILE A 400 -14.52 -9.08 7.89
CA ILE A 400 -15.15 -8.48 6.71
C ILE A 400 -16.67 -8.38 6.93
N LYS A 401 -17.27 -7.23 6.63
CA LYS A 401 -18.72 -7.03 6.70
C LYS A 401 -19.42 -7.63 5.47
N ILE A 402 -20.67 -8.07 5.66
CA ILE A 402 -21.55 -8.45 4.55
C ILE A 402 -21.77 -7.24 3.67
N GLU A 403 -21.47 -7.37 2.39
CA GLU A 403 -21.65 -6.30 1.42
C GLU A 403 -22.15 -6.82 0.07
N SER A 404 -22.76 -5.92 -0.69
CA SER A 404 -23.22 -6.13 -2.05
C SER A 404 -23.03 -4.87 -2.87
N ARG A 405 -22.62 -5.03 -4.12
CA ARG A 405 -22.27 -3.95 -5.04
C ARG A 405 -22.97 -4.15 -6.38
N ILE A 406 -23.41 -3.03 -6.95
CA ILE A 406 -24.00 -2.93 -8.28
C ILE A 406 -22.87 -2.48 -9.20
N ASP A 407 -22.47 -3.35 -10.12
CA ASP A 407 -21.44 -3.06 -11.12
C ASP A 407 -22.06 -2.47 -12.38
N VAL A 408 -23.23 -3.00 -12.76
CA VAL A 408 -24.00 -2.54 -13.92
C VAL A 408 -25.48 -2.33 -13.54
N PRO A 409 -26.12 -1.26 -14.08
CA PRO A 409 -25.54 -0.24 -14.97
C PRO A 409 -24.45 0.62 -14.32
N ARG A 410 -23.45 1.04 -15.12
CA ARG A 410 -22.37 1.89 -14.64
C ARG A 410 -22.88 3.29 -14.30
N GLN A 411 -22.37 3.88 -13.25
CA GLN A 411 -22.75 5.24 -12.85
C GLN A 411 -22.49 6.23 -13.99
N GLY A 412 -23.50 7.03 -14.32
CA GLY A 412 -23.42 8.06 -15.36
C GLY A 412 -23.43 7.54 -16.80
N GLN A 413 -23.65 6.23 -17.01
CA GLN A 413 -23.92 5.67 -18.33
C GLN A 413 -25.43 5.42 -18.48
N PRO A 414 -26.14 6.16 -19.35
CA PRO A 414 -27.54 5.91 -19.62
C PRO A 414 -27.75 4.51 -20.22
N VAL A 415 -28.88 3.90 -19.91
CA VAL A 415 -29.34 2.64 -20.52
C VAL A 415 -30.64 2.88 -21.29
N GLU A 416 -30.92 2.06 -22.30
CA GLU A 416 -32.21 2.12 -23.00
C GLU A 416 -33.31 1.44 -22.18
N ALA A 417 -34.54 1.93 -22.31
CA ALA A 417 -35.71 1.31 -21.70
C ALA A 417 -35.97 -0.10 -22.25
N GLY A 418 -36.53 -0.98 -21.41
CA GLY A 418 -36.74 -2.40 -21.69
C GLY A 418 -36.05 -3.28 -20.65
N THR A 419 -35.74 -4.52 -21.01
CA THR A 419 -35.08 -5.45 -20.09
C THR A 419 -33.60 -5.09 -19.91
N VAL A 420 -33.26 -4.53 -18.75
CA VAL A 420 -31.91 -4.13 -18.36
C VAL A 420 -31.39 -5.06 -17.27
N ALA A 421 -30.17 -5.55 -17.42
CA ALA A 421 -29.49 -6.30 -16.36
C ALA A 421 -29.00 -5.34 -15.27
N VAL A 422 -29.48 -5.52 -14.05
CA VAL A 422 -28.87 -4.98 -12.84
C VAL A 422 -28.04 -6.09 -12.23
N ALA A 423 -26.72 -5.94 -12.20
CA ALA A 423 -25.83 -7.02 -11.79
C ALA A 423 -24.60 -6.51 -11.05
N GLY A 424 -23.94 -7.42 -10.34
CA GLY A 424 -22.70 -7.12 -9.63
C GLY A 424 -22.26 -8.29 -8.76
N VAL A 425 -21.60 -7.96 -7.66
CA VAL A 425 -21.03 -8.95 -6.72
C VAL A 425 -21.55 -8.75 -5.31
N ALA A 426 -21.57 -9.82 -4.52
CA ALA A 426 -21.85 -9.80 -3.09
C ALA A 426 -20.87 -10.71 -2.36
N TRP A 427 -20.56 -10.40 -1.10
CA TRP A 427 -19.59 -11.18 -0.34
C TRP A 427 -19.88 -11.15 1.17
N ALA A 428 -19.63 -12.30 1.80
CA ALA A 428 -19.58 -12.46 3.24
C ALA A 428 -18.57 -13.57 3.61
N PRO A 429 -17.27 -13.42 3.28
CA PRO A 429 -16.26 -14.39 3.69
C PRO A 429 -16.21 -14.40 5.23
N HIS A 430 -16.30 -15.50 5.96
CA HIS A 430 -16.17 -16.94 5.66
C HIS A 430 -17.53 -17.69 5.75
N THR A 431 -18.64 -16.95 5.67
CA THR A 431 -20.02 -17.47 5.83
C THR A 431 -20.67 -17.79 4.47
N GLY A 432 -20.38 -16.99 3.44
CA GLY A 432 -21.01 -17.10 2.13
C GLY A 432 -22.35 -16.36 2.02
N ILE A 433 -22.86 -16.25 0.79
CA ILE A 433 -24.07 -15.48 0.46
C ILE A 433 -25.20 -16.42 0.07
N ALA A 434 -26.33 -16.35 0.79
CA ALA A 434 -27.52 -17.14 0.46
C ALA A 434 -28.49 -16.41 -0.46
N LYS A 435 -28.54 -15.07 -0.40
CA LYS A 435 -29.52 -14.28 -1.15
C LYS A 435 -29.01 -12.88 -1.45
N VAL A 436 -29.35 -12.36 -2.65
CA VAL A 436 -29.21 -10.95 -2.99
C VAL A 436 -30.58 -10.42 -3.43
N GLU A 437 -30.93 -9.23 -2.95
CA GLU A 437 -32.19 -8.57 -3.27
C GLU A 437 -31.91 -7.15 -3.77
N VAL A 438 -32.69 -6.72 -4.75
CA VAL A 438 -32.61 -5.39 -5.37
C VAL A 438 -33.96 -4.68 -5.22
N GLN A 439 -33.89 -3.38 -4.92
CA GLN A 439 -35.04 -2.49 -4.82
C GLN A 439 -34.90 -1.37 -5.84
N ILE A 440 -35.96 -1.13 -6.61
CA ILE A 440 -36.07 -0.04 -7.59
C ILE A 440 -37.01 1.03 -7.00
N ASP A 441 -36.55 2.28 -6.93
CA ASP A 441 -37.31 3.46 -6.48
C ASP A 441 -38.01 3.30 -5.13
N GLY A 442 -37.40 2.56 -4.19
CA GLY A 442 -38.00 2.31 -2.88
C GLY A 442 -39.18 1.33 -2.89
N GLY A 443 -39.41 0.62 -4.00
CA GLY A 443 -40.46 -0.38 -4.16
C GLY A 443 -40.24 -1.68 -3.36
N ALA A 444 -40.85 -2.78 -3.81
CA ALA A 444 -40.61 -4.09 -3.18
C ALA A 444 -39.19 -4.59 -3.46
N TRP A 445 -38.61 -5.33 -2.51
CA TRP A 445 -37.38 -6.09 -2.74
C TRP A 445 -37.66 -7.23 -3.71
N GLN A 446 -36.83 -7.33 -4.74
CA GLN A 446 -36.87 -8.35 -5.77
C GLN A 446 -35.64 -9.24 -5.61
N GLU A 447 -35.84 -10.55 -5.57
CA GLU A 447 -34.73 -11.50 -5.44
C GLU A 447 -33.96 -11.59 -6.76
N ALA A 448 -32.65 -11.39 -6.69
CA ALA A 448 -31.75 -11.55 -7.82
C ALA A 448 -31.35 -13.01 -8.00
N ARG A 449 -31.11 -13.43 -9.24
CA ARG A 449 -30.52 -14.72 -9.54
C ARG A 449 -29.04 -14.70 -9.18
N LEU A 450 -28.61 -15.61 -8.30
CA LEU A 450 -27.21 -15.83 -7.98
C LEU A 450 -26.54 -16.73 -9.03
N ALA A 451 -25.27 -16.47 -9.30
CA ALA A 451 -24.40 -17.45 -9.94
C ALA A 451 -24.14 -18.64 -8.98
N GLU A 452 -23.50 -19.70 -9.48
CA GLU A 452 -23.06 -20.82 -8.64
C GLU A 452 -21.99 -20.36 -7.64
N GLN A 453 -22.18 -20.67 -6.36
CA GLN A 453 -21.19 -20.37 -5.34
C GLN A 453 -20.06 -21.41 -5.39
N VAL A 454 -18.81 -20.95 -5.55
CA VAL A 454 -17.64 -21.82 -5.58
C VAL A 454 -17.16 -22.16 -4.16
N THR A 455 -17.00 -21.13 -3.31
CA THR A 455 -16.59 -21.28 -1.90
C THR A 455 -17.18 -20.14 -1.07
N ALA A 456 -17.29 -20.33 0.25
CA ALA A 456 -17.72 -19.30 1.20
C ALA A 456 -16.73 -18.12 1.32
N ASP A 457 -15.47 -18.32 0.93
CA ASP A 457 -14.38 -17.33 1.01
C ASP A 457 -14.24 -16.47 -0.26
N THR A 458 -15.15 -16.64 -1.21
CA THR A 458 -15.19 -15.86 -2.45
C THR A 458 -16.44 -15.00 -2.53
N TRP A 459 -16.35 -13.88 -3.27
CA TRP A 459 -17.54 -13.18 -3.71
C TRP A 459 -18.39 -14.06 -4.64
N ILE A 460 -19.66 -13.71 -4.79
CA ILE A 460 -20.58 -14.32 -5.73
C ILE A 460 -21.09 -13.25 -6.69
N GLN A 461 -21.28 -13.61 -7.96
CA GLN A 461 -21.96 -12.76 -8.92
C GLN A 461 -23.48 -12.93 -8.85
N TRP A 462 -24.23 -11.88 -9.15
CA TRP A 462 -25.69 -11.90 -9.13
C TRP A 462 -26.26 -10.99 -10.23
N VAL A 463 -27.48 -11.28 -10.67
CA VAL A 463 -28.22 -10.47 -11.65
C VAL A 463 -29.72 -10.44 -11.37
N LEU A 464 -30.32 -9.26 -11.54
CA LEU A 464 -31.75 -9.05 -11.68
C LEU A 464 -32.05 -8.52 -13.09
N GLU A 465 -32.94 -9.18 -13.81
CA GLU A 465 -33.52 -8.65 -15.05
C GLU A 465 -34.61 -7.63 -14.68
N TRP A 466 -34.33 -6.35 -14.92
CA TRP A 466 -35.23 -5.25 -14.60
C TRP A 466 -35.94 -4.74 -15.86
N ASP A 467 -37.27 -4.70 -15.82
CA ASP A 467 -38.08 -3.99 -16.83
C ASP A 467 -38.00 -2.48 -16.59
N ALA A 468 -36.99 -1.85 -17.18
CA ALA A 468 -36.63 -0.45 -16.97
C ALA A 468 -37.51 0.47 -17.81
N THR A 469 -38.23 1.37 -17.13
CA THR A 469 -39.01 2.43 -17.76
C THR A 469 -38.16 3.67 -18.01
N VAL A 470 -38.54 4.53 -18.96
CA VAL A 470 -37.86 5.81 -19.20
C VAL A 470 -37.95 6.70 -17.96
N GLY A 471 -36.82 7.26 -17.54
CA GLY A 471 -36.74 8.14 -16.37
C GLY A 471 -35.44 7.98 -15.58
N ASP A 472 -35.32 8.75 -14.51
CA ASP A 472 -34.25 8.58 -13.51
C ASP A 472 -34.73 7.65 -12.41
N HIS A 473 -33.95 6.61 -12.14
CA HIS A 473 -34.25 5.58 -11.18
C HIS A 473 -33.16 5.46 -10.11
N VAL A 474 -33.54 5.00 -8.92
CA VAL A 474 -32.60 4.64 -7.86
C VAL A 474 -32.68 3.15 -7.59
N VAL A 475 -31.57 2.47 -7.84
CA VAL A 475 -31.39 1.04 -7.61
C VAL A 475 -30.63 0.86 -6.29
N THR A 476 -31.18 0.06 -5.37
CA THR A 476 -30.54 -0.28 -4.08
C THR A 476 -30.37 -1.79 -3.99
N VAL A 477 -29.22 -2.26 -3.51
CA VAL A 477 -28.95 -3.70 -3.31
C VAL A 477 -28.69 -4.03 -1.85
N ARG A 478 -29.07 -5.24 -1.44
CA ARG A 478 -28.65 -5.85 -0.16
C ARG A 478 -28.38 -7.34 -0.34
N ALA A 479 -27.50 -7.89 0.49
CA ALA A 479 -27.29 -9.33 0.60
C ALA A 479 -27.80 -9.92 1.92
N THR A 480 -28.00 -11.23 1.94
CA THR A 480 -28.19 -12.06 3.14
C THR A 480 -27.16 -13.18 3.10
N ASP A 481 -26.42 -13.36 4.20
CA ASP A 481 -25.43 -14.43 4.31
C ASP A 481 -26.08 -15.81 4.53
N ALA A 482 -25.26 -16.86 4.52
CA ALA A 482 -25.73 -18.24 4.72
C ALA A 482 -26.34 -18.50 6.11
N ASP A 483 -26.02 -17.68 7.12
CA ASP A 483 -26.60 -17.77 8.46
C ASP A 483 -27.94 -17.04 8.59
N GLY A 484 -28.38 -16.34 7.52
CA GLY A 484 -29.63 -15.59 7.49
C GLY A 484 -29.49 -14.14 7.99
N THR A 485 -28.27 -13.66 8.22
CA THR A 485 -28.01 -12.27 8.59
C THR A 485 -28.16 -11.39 7.35
N VAL A 486 -29.06 -10.41 7.44
CA VAL A 486 -29.27 -9.43 6.36
C VAL A 486 -28.28 -8.28 6.50
N GLN A 487 -27.69 -7.85 5.38
CA GLN A 487 -26.84 -6.67 5.29
C GLN A 487 -27.53 -5.46 5.93
N THR A 488 -26.82 -4.78 6.83
CA THR A 488 -27.39 -3.69 7.62
C THR A 488 -27.69 -2.45 6.76
N THR A 489 -28.80 -1.79 7.06
CA THR A 489 -29.15 -0.50 6.46
C THR A 489 -28.47 0.67 7.15
N VAL A 490 -27.78 0.44 8.27
CA VAL A 490 -27.10 1.48 9.05
C VAL A 490 -25.84 1.89 8.32
N GLU A 491 -25.81 3.15 7.87
CA GLU A 491 -24.64 3.71 7.19
C GLU A 491 -23.54 4.07 8.19
N ARG A 492 -22.33 3.57 7.93
CA ARG A 492 -21.12 3.94 8.67
C ARG A 492 -19.95 4.11 7.71
N PRO A 493 -19.08 5.10 7.94
CA PRO A 493 -17.86 5.24 7.16
C PRO A 493 -16.90 4.06 7.43
N PRO A 494 -15.87 3.87 6.60
CA PRO A 494 -14.88 2.80 6.78
C PRO A 494 -14.24 2.73 8.17
N ALA A 495 -13.84 3.87 8.74
CA ALA A 495 -13.22 3.90 10.06
C ALA A 495 -14.28 3.79 11.18
N PRO A 496 -14.04 2.98 12.24
CA PRO A 496 -12.83 2.21 12.53
C PRO A 496 -12.92 0.70 12.21
N ASP A 497 -14.02 0.20 11.65
CA ASP A 497 -14.35 -1.24 11.63
C ASP A 497 -14.93 -1.73 10.29
N GLY A 498 -14.64 -1.04 9.19
CA GLY A 498 -15.22 -1.29 7.87
C GLY A 498 -16.54 -0.53 7.66
N ALA A 499 -16.82 -0.20 6.40
CA ALA A 499 -18.02 0.53 6.03
C ALA A 499 -19.25 -0.38 6.16
N THR A 500 -20.39 0.22 6.50
CA THR A 500 -21.68 -0.49 6.48
C THR A 500 -22.74 0.36 5.81
N GLY A 501 -23.77 -0.28 5.28
CA GLY A 501 -24.87 0.38 4.56
C GLY A 501 -25.26 -0.40 3.32
N LEU A 502 -26.17 0.17 2.54
CA LEU A 502 -26.64 -0.40 1.27
C LEU A 502 -26.08 0.40 0.10
N HIS A 503 -25.55 -0.30 -0.90
CA HIS A 503 -25.09 0.38 -2.11
C HIS A 503 -26.30 0.85 -2.92
N ARG A 504 -26.25 2.11 -3.36
CA ARG A 504 -27.27 2.75 -4.17
C ARG A 504 -26.66 3.32 -5.44
N ARG A 505 -27.36 3.15 -6.56
CA ARG A 505 -26.97 3.67 -7.87
C ARG A 505 -28.13 4.46 -8.46
N SER A 506 -27.85 5.67 -8.92
CA SER A 506 -28.75 6.41 -9.81
C SER A 506 -28.52 5.94 -11.24
N VAL A 507 -29.60 5.59 -11.94
CA VAL A 507 -29.59 5.09 -13.32
C VAL A 507 -30.54 5.96 -14.13
N SER A 508 -30.04 6.55 -15.21
CA SER A 508 -30.88 7.27 -16.18
C SER A 508 -31.23 6.34 -17.33
N VAL A 509 -32.53 6.20 -17.61
CA VAL A 509 -33.07 5.33 -18.65
C VAL A 509 -33.65 6.18 -19.77
N SER A 510 -33.12 6.04 -20.98
CA SER A 510 -33.56 6.77 -22.18
C SER A 510 -34.55 5.97 -23.02
N GLU A 511 -35.26 6.65 -23.94
CA GLU A 511 -36.04 5.96 -24.95
C GLU A 511 -35.15 4.99 -25.77
N PRO A 512 -35.68 3.84 -26.20
CA PRO A 512 -34.95 2.93 -27.09
C PRO A 512 -34.63 3.65 -28.40
N ALA A 513 -33.45 3.41 -28.96
CA ALA A 513 -33.15 3.93 -30.30
C ALA A 513 -34.19 3.41 -31.31
N PRO A 514 -34.68 4.25 -32.24
CA PRO A 514 -35.62 3.79 -33.27
C PRO A 514 -34.96 2.69 -34.10
N ALA A 515 -35.65 1.56 -34.27
CA ALA A 515 -35.19 0.45 -35.10
C ALA A 515 -34.97 0.95 -36.54
N GLY A 516 -33.70 0.99 -36.97
CA GLY A 516 -33.27 1.47 -38.29
C GLY A 516 -33.48 0.49 -39.42
#